data_AF-A0AAJ1GRX1-F1
#
_entry.id   AF-A0AAJ1GRX1-F1
#
_cell.length_a   1.000
_cell.length_b   1.000
_cell.length_c   1.000
_cell.angle_alpha   90.00
_cell.angle_beta   90.00
_cell.angle_gamma   90.00
#
_symmetry.space_group_name_H-M   'P 1'
#
loop_
_entity.id
_entity.type
_entity.pdbx_description
1 polymer ?
#
loop_
_entity_poly.entity_id
_entity_poly.type
_entity_poly.pdbx_seq_one_letter_code
_entity_poly.pdbx_strand_id
1 'polypeptide(L)'
;MPILYGEVNRTYIESVLKKLLDGEFHSSIRNKLLIEDLTYDTEYTPFKLIGGYPEDKTQASCLSPHEGETLVRKVIFFTESISIAINHYFRNVPQSPMFNEIVNIYTKFVVIHELVHVQQFKNGLTMEKYNSSAYEDSEDEAEANKKAEELLASEGAFQREVVKFIIENRSVYIDDIGELLNIYTQQFQIHNS
;
A
#
# COMPACT_ATOMS: atom_id res chain seq x y z
N MET A 1 -28.47 -16.73 -6.41
CA MET A 1 -27.83 -15.50 -6.92
C MET A 1 -26.33 -15.78 -6.92
N PRO A 2 -25.60 -15.67 -8.05
CA PRO A 2 -24.17 -15.92 -8.06
C PRO A 2 -23.47 -14.91 -7.13
N ILE A 3 -22.56 -15.40 -6.29
CA ILE A 3 -21.71 -14.53 -5.47
C ILE A 3 -20.72 -13.87 -6.44
N LEU A 4 -20.82 -12.56 -6.62
CA LEU A 4 -19.77 -11.80 -7.30
C LEU A 4 -18.64 -11.56 -6.30
N TYR A 5 -17.51 -12.24 -6.54
CA TYR A 5 -16.26 -11.97 -5.85
C TYR A 5 -15.79 -10.55 -6.18
N GLY A 6 -15.14 -9.91 -5.21
CA GLY A 6 -14.57 -8.59 -5.37
C GLY A 6 -13.40 -8.61 -6.34
N GLU A 7 -13.40 -7.69 -7.30
CA GLU A 7 -12.32 -7.50 -8.26
C GLU A 7 -12.09 -6.01 -8.46
N VAL A 8 -10.83 -5.60 -8.46
CA VAL A 8 -10.42 -4.23 -8.79
C VAL A 8 -9.49 -4.23 -10.00
N ASN A 9 -9.57 -3.16 -10.78
CA ASN A 9 -8.67 -2.93 -11.92
C ASN A 9 -7.80 -1.70 -11.68
N ARG A 10 -6.74 -1.55 -12.47
CA ARG A 10 -5.81 -0.40 -12.38
C ARG A 10 -6.47 0.97 -12.41
N THR A 11 -7.58 1.15 -13.14
CA THR A 11 -8.25 2.45 -13.25
C THR A 11 -8.89 2.83 -11.92
N TYR A 12 -9.50 1.85 -11.24
CA TYR A 12 -10.02 2.05 -9.90
C TYR A 12 -8.89 2.35 -8.91
N ILE A 13 -7.79 1.59 -8.94
CA ILE A 13 -6.62 1.82 -8.09
C ILE A 13 -6.03 3.22 -8.28
N GLU A 14 -5.84 3.65 -9.53
CA GLU A 14 -5.35 5.00 -9.83
C GLU A 14 -6.26 6.07 -9.23
N SER A 15 -7.59 5.87 -9.27
CA SER A 15 -8.55 6.80 -8.66
C SER A 15 -8.46 6.85 -7.13
N VAL A 16 -8.18 5.71 -6.48
CA VAL A 16 -7.98 5.64 -5.02
C VAL A 16 -6.66 6.31 -4.64
N LEU A 17 -5.57 6.02 -5.36
CA LEU A 17 -4.26 6.64 -5.17
C LEU A 17 -4.33 8.16 -5.29
N LYS A 18 -4.97 8.68 -6.34
CA LYS A 18 -5.15 10.13 -6.52
C LYS A 18 -5.88 10.76 -5.33
N LYS A 19 -6.99 10.17 -4.88
CA LYS A 19 -7.72 10.66 -3.70
C LYS A 19 -6.87 10.65 -2.42
N LEU A 20 -6.05 9.63 -2.23
CA LEU A 20 -5.17 9.52 -1.06
C LEU A 20 -4.04 10.56 -1.10
N LEU A 21 -3.42 10.73 -2.27
CA LEU A 21 -2.26 11.60 -2.50
C LEU A 21 -2.62 13.09 -2.60
N ASP A 22 -3.80 13.42 -3.12
CA ASP A 22 -4.31 14.80 -3.20
C ASP A 22 -5.04 15.24 -1.91
N GLY A 23 -5.26 14.31 -0.98
CA GLY A 23 -6.10 14.49 0.20
C GLY A 23 -5.35 14.72 1.51
N GLU A 24 -6.13 14.85 2.59
CA GLU A 24 -5.60 15.02 3.96
C GLU A 24 -4.78 13.82 4.44
N PHE A 25 -5.06 12.62 3.90
CA PHE A 25 -4.30 11.42 4.22
C PHE A 25 -2.80 11.61 3.94
N HIS A 26 -2.44 12.06 2.74
CA HIS A 26 -1.04 12.30 2.37
C HIS A 26 -0.35 13.29 3.31
N SER A 27 -0.97 14.45 3.50
CA SER A 27 -0.46 15.49 4.40
C SER A 27 -0.27 14.98 5.83
N SER A 28 -1.21 14.18 6.33
CA SER A 28 -1.15 13.59 7.67
C SER A 28 0.02 12.61 7.81
N ILE A 29 0.19 11.69 6.87
CA ILE A 29 1.30 10.72 6.92
C ILE A 29 2.64 11.43 6.77
N ARG A 30 2.76 12.41 5.88
CA ARG A 30 3.99 13.19 5.73
C ARG A 30 4.41 13.88 7.01
N ASN A 31 3.46 14.47 7.74
CA ASN A 31 3.73 15.07 9.04
C ASN A 31 4.14 14.02 10.10
N LYS A 32 3.46 12.87 10.16
CA LYS A 32 3.82 11.78 11.07
C LYS A 32 5.22 11.21 10.81
N LEU A 33 5.68 11.27 9.55
CA LEU A 33 7.01 10.82 9.13
C LEU A 33 8.04 11.98 9.07
N LEU A 34 7.68 13.20 9.44
CA LEU A 34 8.56 14.36 9.41
C LEU A 34 9.20 14.60 8.03
N ILE A 35 8.40 14.50 6.96
CA ILE A 35 8.81 14.70 5.55
C ILE A 35 7.95 15.76 4.84
N GLU A 36 7.27 16.63 5.58
CA GLU A 36 6.49 17.76 5.05
C GLU A 36 7.33 18.76 4.27
N ASP A 37 8.62 18.85 4.56
CA ASP A 37 9.60 19.75 3.93
C ASP A 37 10.13 19.24 2.59
N LEU A 38 9.92 17.95 2.29
CA LEU A 38 10.43 17.34 1.06
C LEU A 38 9.53 17.62 -0.15
N THR A 39 10.11 17.67 -1.33
CA THR A 39 9.36 17.76 -2.60
C THR A 39 9.70 16.57 -3.48
N TYR A 40 8.68 15.87 -3.95
CA TYR A 40 8.79 14.76 -4.89
C TYR A 40 7.51 14.69 -5.74
N ASP A 41 7.66 14.19 -6.96
CA ASP A 41 6.55 13.91 -7.86
C ASP A 41 5.92 12.54 -7.55
N THR A 42 4.68 12.35 -7.96
CA THR A 42 4.06 11.02 -8.00
C THR A 42 3.71 10.65 -9.44
N GLU A 43 3.90 9.38 -9.79
CA GLU A 43 3.57 8.86 -11.11
C GLU A 43 2.79 7.55 -10.99
N TYR A 44 1.85 7.35 -11.91
CA TYR A 44 1.04 6.14 -11.99
C TYR A 44 1.37 5.44 -13.30
N THR A 45 1.93 4.25 -13.22
CA THR A 45 2.18 3.40 -14.38
C THR A 45 1.55 2.02 -14.15
N PRO A 46 1.39 1.17 -15.18
CA PRO A 46 0.76 -0.13 -14.98
C PRO A 46 1.69 -1.10 -14.24
N PHE A 47 2.94 -1.21 -14.71
CA PHE A 47 3.94 -2.16 -14.26
C PHE A 47 5.33 -1.54 -14.22
N LYS A 48 6.20 -2.11 -13.39
CA LYS A 48 7.64 -1.93 -13.51
C LYS A 48 8.14 -2.70 -14.72
N LEU A 49 9.07 -2.14 -15.48
CA LEU A 49 9.69 -2.81 -16.62
C LEU A 49 11.10 -3.29 -16.28
N ILE A 50 11.33 -4.60 -16.34
CA ILE A 50 12.67 -5.21 -16.21
C ILE A 50 13.06 -5.81 -17.56
N GLY A 51 14.12 -5.29 -18.18
CA GLY A 51 14.52 -5.71 -19.52
C GLY A 51 13.44 -5.45 -20.61
N GLY A 52 12.53 -4.51 -20.38
CA GLY A 52 11.41 -4.20 -21.26
C GLY A 52 10.14 -5.03 -21.03
N TYR A 53 10.16 -5.97 -20.07
CA TYR A 53 9.02 -6.82 -19.73
C TYR A 53 8.34 -6.38 -18.43
N PRO A 54 7.00 -6.46 -18.36
CA PRO A 54 6.26 -6.12 -17.15
C PRO A 54 6.58 -7.07 -16.00
N GLU A 55 6.73 -6.50 -14.81
CA GLU A 55 6.97 -7.18 -13.55
C GLU A 55 5.85 -6.81 -12.57
N ASP A 56 5.19 -7.84 -12.01
CA ASP A 56 3.91 -7.72 -11.28
C ASP A 56 4.05 -7.76 -9.76
N LYS A 57 5.22 -8.09 -9.22
CA LYS A 57 5.45 -8.17 -7.77
C LYS A 57 5.85 -6.84 -7.16
N THR A 58 6.38 -5.89 -7.92
CA THR A 58 6.64 -4.53 -7.41
C THR A 58 5.37 -3.70 -7.49
N GLN A 59 4.82 -3.27 -6.35
CA GLN A 59 3.64 -2.39 -6.29
C GLN A 59 3.98 -0.91 -6.38
N ALA A 60 5.15 -0.51 -5.89
CA ALA A 60 5.63 0.86 -6.00
C ALA A 60 7.16 0.93 -5.91
N SER A 61 7.72 2.11 -6.20
CA SER A 61 9.16 2.33 -6.17
C SER A 61 9.48 3.81 -5.97
N CYS A 62 10.48 4.07 -5.13
CA CYS A 62 11.14 5.36 -5.06
C CYS A 62 12.24 5.48 -6.12
N LEU A 63 12.21 6.56 -6.89
CA LEU A 63 13.32 6.96 -7.76
C LEU A 63 14.19 8.00 -7.07
N SER A 64 15.44 7.60 -6.86
CA SER A 64 16.52 8.50 -6.45
C SER A 64 16.73 9.61 -7.50
N PRO A 65 17.22 10.76 -7.05
CA PRO A 65 17.64 11.83 -7.92
C PRO A 65 18.93 11.49 -8.72
N HIS A 66 19.43 12.42 -9.53
CA HIS A 66 20.65 12.20 -10.31
C HIS A 66 21.87 11.92 -9.40
N GLU A 67 22.96 11.42 -10.01
CA GLU A 67 24.20 11.08 -9.31
C GLU A 67 24.68 12.24 -8.42
N GLY A 68 24.77 12.00 -7.10
CA GLY A 68 25.20 13.00 -6.10
C GLY A 68 24.06 13.69 -5.33
N GLU A 69 22.81 13.47 -5.68
CA GLU A 69 21.66 13.94 -4.90
C GLU A 69 21.16 12.85 -3.92
N THR A 70 20.60 13.25 -2.78
CA THR A 70 20.19 12.33 -1.69
C THR A 70 18.68 12.21 -1.49
N LEU A 71 17.87 13.02 -2.18
CA LEU A 71 16.44 13.16 -1.94
C LEU A 71 15.59 12.62 -3.09
N VAL A 72 14.67 11.68 -2.81
CA VAL A 72 13.73 11.09 -3.77
C VAL A 72 13.10 12.14 -4.68
N ARG A 73 13.19 11.93 -6.01
CA ARG A 73 12.51 12.81 -6.99
C ARG A 73 11.08 12.41 -7.20
N LYS A 74 10.82 11.11 -7.21
CA LYS A 74 9.55 10.57 -7.66
C LYS A 74 9.22 9.27 -6.93
N VAL A 75 7.95 9.14 -6.57
CA VAL A 75 7.35 7.88 -6.13
C VAL A 75 6.47 7.37 -7.26
N ILE A 76 6.75 6.17 -7.76
CA ILE A 76 5.98 5.53 -8.83
C ILE A 76 5.10 4.45 -8.22
N PHE A 77 3.80 4.49 -8.52
CA PHE A 77 2.86 3.44 -8.15
C PHE A 77 2.46 2.62 -9.39
N PHE A 78 2.63 1.30 -9.29
CA PHE A 78 2.33 0.33 -10.35
C PHE A 78 0.90 -0.18 -10.21
N THR A 79 -0.03 0.56 -10.81
CA THR A 79 -1.49 0.39 -10.65
C THR A 79 -2.02 -0.99 -11.03
N GLU A 80 -1.45 -1.66 -12.04
CA GLU A 80 -1.84 -3.01 -12.41
C GLU A 80 -1.28 -4.02 -11.41
N SER A 81 0.00 -3.90 -11.02
CA SER A 81 0.61 -4.72 -9.97
C SER A 81 -0.15 -4.65 -8.64
N ILE A 82 -0.57 -3.45 -8.22
CA ILE A 82 -1.40 -3.25 -7.02
C ILE A 82 -2.75 -3.97 -7.17
N SER A 83 -3.41 -3.84 -8.33
CA SER A 83 -4.70 -4.50 -8.55
C SER A 83 -4.57 -6.03 -8.53
N ILE A 84 -3.51 -6.57 -9.13
CA ILE A 84 -3.19 -8.01 -9.10
C ILE A 84 -2.98 -8.47 -7.66
N ALA A 85 -2.22 -7.73 -6.86
CA ALA A 85 -1.94 -8.09 -5.48
C ALA A 85 -3.23 -8.09 -4.62
N ILE A 86 -4.07 -7.07 -4.74
CA ILE A 86 -5.37 -7.02 -4.03
C ILE A 86 -6.25 -8.19 -4.46
N ASN A 87 -6.40 -8.40 -5.77
CA ASN A 87 -7.19 -9.50 -6.30
C ASN A 87 -6.58 -10.86 -5.93
N HIS A 88 -5.28 -10.96 -5.66
CA HIS A 88 -4.66 -12.19 -5.18
C HIS A 88 -5.03 -12.46 -3.72
N TYR A 89 -4.76 -11.49 -2.83
CA TYR A 89 -4.98 -11.65 -1.39
C TYR A 89 -6.47 -11.75 -1.03
N PHE A 90 -7.33 -11.02 -1.72
CA PHE A 90 -8.74 -10.86 -1.32
C PHE A 90 -9.74 -11.45 -2.31
N ARG A 91 -9.30 -12.32 -3.23
CA ARG A 91 -10.16 -12.93 -4.27
C ARG A 91 -11.46 -13.55 -3.76
N ASN A 92 -11.47 -14.06 -2.54
CA ASN A 92 -12.61 -14.76 -1.98
C ASN A 92 -13.60 -13.82 -1.29
N VAL A 93 -13.24 -12.55 -1.07
CA VAL A 93 -14.10 -11.56 -0.44
C VAL A 93 -15.14 -11.08 -1.46
N PRO A 94 -16.45 -11.14 -1.16
CA PRO A 94 -17.48 -10.67 -2.08
C PRO A 94 -17.41 -9.15 -2.32
N GLN A 95 -17.77 -8.72 -3.53
CA GLN A 95 -17.89 -7.30 -3.87
C GLN A 95 -18.89 -6.63 -2.92
N SER A 96 -18.41 -5.72 -2.08
CA SER A 96 -19.17 -5.16 -0.96
C SER A 96 -18.53 -3.87 -0.44
N PRO A 97 -19.21 -3.09 0.43
CA PRO A 97 -18.59 -1.97 1.13
C PRO A 97 -17.34 -2.37 1.93
N MET A 98 -17.33 -3.57 2.52
CA MET A 98 -16.16 -4.13 3.19
C MET A 98 -15.00 -4.35 2.22
N PHE A 99 -15.26 -4.90 1.03
CA PHE A 99 -14.21 -5.07 0.01
C PHE A 99 -13.65 -3.73 -0.47
N ASN A 100 -14.49 -2.71 -0.65
CA ASN A 100 -14.02 -1.37 -0.99
C ASN A 100 -13.12 -0.78 0.11
N GLU A 101 -13.42 -1.05 1.39
CA GLU A 101 -12.58 -0.65 2.51
C GLU A 101 -11.24 -1.41 2.52
N ILE A 102 -11.24 -2.71 2.22
CA ILE A 102 -10.01 -3.50 2.07
C ILE A 102 -9.11 -2.90 0.98
N VAL A 103 -9.67 -2.53 -0.18
CA VAL A 103 -8.91 -1.89 -1.27
C VAL A 103 -8.29 -0.57 -0.80
N ASN A 104 -9.05 0.23 -0.06
CA ASN A 104 -8.57 1.48 0.53
C ASN A 104 -7.41 1.23 1.50
N ILE A 105 -7.53 0.26 2.41
CA ILE A 105 -6.50 -0.11 3.38
C ILE A 105 -5.23 -0.60 2.68
N TYR A 106 -5.36 -1.50 1.71
CA TYR A 106 -4.21 -2.00 0.95
C TYR A 106 -3.49 -0.87 0.21
N THR A 107 -4.25 0.02 -0.44
CA THR A 107 -3.66 1.15 -1.15
C THR A 107 -2.97 2.13 -0.20
N LYS A 108 -3.57 2.41 0.96
CA LYS A 108 -2.92 3.20 2.03
C LYS A 108 -1.64 2.53 2.52
N PHE A 109 -1.61 1.21 2.67
CA PHE A 109 -0.43 0.46 3.08
C PHE A 109 0.73 0.71 2.11
N VAL A 110 0.49 0.54 0.80
CA VAL A 110 1.49 0.80 -0.25
C VAL A 110 1.96 2.27 -0.22
N VAL A 111 1.05 3.23 -0.05
CA VAL A 111 1.42 4.65 0.05
C VAL A 111 2.29 4.91 1.29
N ILE A 112 1.91 4.43 2.47
CA ILE A 112 2.69 4.65 3.69
C ILE A 112 4.08 4.02 3.56
N HIS A 113 4.15 2.79 3.04
CA HIS A 113 5.40 2.07 2.82
C HIS A 113 6.39 2.92 1.98
N GLU A 114 5.96 3.45 0.83
CA GLU A 114 6.82 4.31 0.02
C GLU A 114 7.19 5.64 0.69
N LEU A 115 6.29 6.21 1.48
CA LEU A 115 6.62 7.43 2.23
C LEU A 115 7.64 7.18 3.34
N VAL A 116 7.71 5.95 3.87
CA VAL A 116 8.78 5.55 4.78
C VAL A 116 10.10 5.45 4.02
N HIS A 117 10.13 4.92 2.79
CA HIS A 117 11.34 4.99 1.97
C HIS A 117 11.78 6.44 1.72
N VAL A 118 10.85 7.36 1.42
CA VAL A 118 11.17 8.79 1.31
C VAL A 118 11.82 9.33 2.59
N GLN A 119 11.32 8.93 3.76
CA GLN A 119 11.92 9.27 5.05
C GLN A 119 13.31 8.63 5.24
N GLN A 120 13.48 7.35 4.85
CA GLN A 120 14.76 6.66 4.93
C GLN A 120 15.82 7.33 4.03
N PHE A 121 15.44 7.77 2.82
CA PHE A 121 16.31 8.58 1.96
C PHE A 121 16.69 9.92 2.60
N LYS A 122 15.72 10.62 3.23
CA LYS A 122 16.01 11.82 4.04
C LYS A 122 17.03 11.54 5.15
N ASN A 123 16.99 10.33 5.72
CA ASN A 123 17.89 9.87 6.78
C ASN A 123 19.19 9.22 6.28
N GLY A 124 19.46 9.21 4.97
CA GLY A 124 20.73 8.76 4.39
C GLY A 124 20.73 7.37 3.76
N LEU A 125 19.57 6.75 3.53
CA LEU A 125 19.49 5.54 2.70
C LEU A 125 20.04 5.83 1.30
N THR A 126 20.94 4.97 0.80
CA THR A 126 21.50 5.11 -0.54
C THR A 126 20.74 4.25 -1.54
N MET A 127 20.73 4.67 -2.80
CA MET A 127 20.08 3.89 -3.87
C MET A 127 20.75 2.54 -4.10
N GLU A 128 22.06 2.44 -3.86
CA GLU A 128 22.77 1.16 -3.90
C GLU A 128 22.22 0.19 -2.84
N LYS A 129 22.03 0.65 -1.59
CA LYS A 129 21.44 -0.17 -0.52
C LYS A 129 19.98 -0.55 -0.82
N TYR A 130 19.21 0.42 -1.29
CA TYR A 130 17.80 0.21 -1.69
C TYR A 130 17.66 -0.80 -2.85
N ASN A 131 18.58 -0.82 -3.82
CA ASN A 131 18.54 -1.76 -4.94
C ASN A 131 19.22 -3.12 -4.70
N SER A 132 20.18 -3.20 -3.76
CA SER A 132 21.02 -4.39 -3.56
C SER A 132 20.44 -5.40 -2.58
N SER A 133 19.49 -4.98 -1.76
CA SER A 133 18.87 -5.84 -0.77
C SER A 133 17.78 -6.69 -1.43
N ALA A 134 17.86 -8.01 -1.29
CA ALA A 134 16.72 -8.87 -1.57
C ALA A 134 15.61 -8.49 -0.58
N TYR A 135 14.38 -8.35 -1.08
CA TYR A 135 13.24 -7.84 -0.31
C TYR A 135 13.05 -8.54 1.05
N GLU A 136 13.33 -9.85 1.12
CA GLU A 136 13.15 -10.67 2.32
C GLU A 136 14.25 -10.46 3.41
N ASP A 137 15.41 -9.89 3.07
CA ASP A 137 16.54 -9.68 3.98
C ASP A 137 16.83 -8.18 4.26
N SER A 138 15.99 -7.27 3.75
CA SER A 138 16.18 -5.83 3.88
C SER A 138 15.61 -5.29 5.19
N GLU A 139 16.47 -4.79 6.09
CA GLU A 139 16.03 -4.08 7.30
C GLU A 139 15.18 -2.84 6.97
N ASP A 140 15.46 -2.17 5.84
CA ASP A 140 14.74 -0.96 5.42
C ASP A 140 13.31 -1.30 4.95
N GLU A 141 13.12 -2.42 4.24
CA GLU A 141 11.78 -2.94 3.85
C GLU A 141 10.98 -3.39 5.06
N ALA A 142 11.64 -4.07 6.02
CA ALA A 142 11.02 -4.49 7.27
C ALA A 142 10.57 -3.28 8.10
N GLU A 143 11.36 -2.22 8.16
CA GLU A 143 10.98 -0.95 8.79
C GLU A 143 9.78 -0.31 8.09
N ALA A 144 9.79 -0.23 6.75
CA ALA A 144 8.68 0.33 5.98
C ALA A 144 7.37 -0.43 6.21
N ASN A 145 7.41 -1.77 6.18
CA ASN A 145 6.27 -2.63 6.48
C ASN A 145 5.77 -2.46 7.91
N LYS A 146 6.67 -2.47 8.90
CA LYS A 146 6.32 -2.28 10.31
C LYS A 146 5.67 -0.91 10.54
N LYS A 147 6.20 0.14 9.91
CA LYS A 147 5.65 1.49 10.08
C LYS A 147 4.28 1.64 9.43
N ALA A 148 4.08 1.03 8.26
CA ALA A 148 2.78 0.94 7.62
C ALA A 148 1.76 0.19 8.50
N GLU A 149 2.19 -0.92 9.12
CA GLU A 149 1.39 -1.66 10.09
C GLU A 149 0.99 -0.81 11.28
N GLU A 150 1.95 -0.19 11.96
CA GLU A 150 1.70 0.63 13.16
C GLU A 150 0.70 1.76 12.87
N LEU A 151 0.88 2.45 11.74
CA LEU A 151 0.04 3.58 11.38
C LEU A 151 -1.39 3.14 11.03
N LEU A 152 -1.56 2.06 10.25
CA LEU A 152 -2.88 1.56 9.89
C LEU A 152 -3.59 0.86 11.06
N ALA A 153 -2.88 0.08 11.87
CA ALA A 153 -3.45 -0.58 13.04
C ALA A 153 -3.96 0.42 14.10
N SER A 154 -3.45 1.66 14.07
CA SER A 154 -3.95 2.76 14.90
C SER A 154 -5.32 3.31 14.44
N GLU A 155 -5.74 3.05 13.20
CA GLU A 155 -7.02 3.51 12.65
C GLU A 155 -8.20 2.61 13.07
N GLY A 156 -7.94 1.37 13.49
CA GLY A 156 -8.98 0.46 13.96
C GLY A 156 -8.61 -1.02 13.91
N ALA A 157 -9.51 -1.85 14.44
CA ALA A 157 -9.37 -3.30 14.47
C ALA A 157 -9.45 -3.91 13.07
N PHE A 158 -10.32 -3.36 12.20
CA PHE A 158 -10.45 -3.85 10.83
C PHE A 158 -9.17 -3.62 10.01
N GLN A 159 -8.58 -2.43 10.10
CA GLN A 159 -7.31 -2.10 9.45
C GLN A 159 -6.19 -3.01 9.93
N ARG A 160 -6.09 -3.23 11.25
CA ARG A 160 -5.13 -4.15 11.84
C ARG A 160 -5.25 -5.55 11.26
N GLU A 161 -6.47 -6.07 11.15
CA GLU A 161 -6.70 -7.42 10.65
C GLU A 161 -6.36 -7.55 9.16
N VAL A 162 -6.80 -6.59 8.33
CA VAL A 162 -6.48 -6.57 6.90
C VAL A 162 -4.98 -6.50 6.66
N VAL A 163 -4.24 -5.69 7.42
CA VAL A 163 -2.78 -5.54 7.24
C VAL A 163 -2.03 -6.83 7.57
N LYS A 164 -2.49 -7.66 8.52
CA LYS A 164 -1.86 -8.97 8.80
C LYS A 164 -1.79 -9.84 7.55
N PHE A 165 -2.87 -9.92 6.77
CA PHE A 165 -2.87 -10.67 5.50
C PHE A 165 -1.83 -10.16 4.51
N ILE A 166 -1.61 -8.84 4.47
CA ILE A 166 -0.62 -8.22 3.58
C ILE A 166 0.79 -8.60 4.02
N ILE A 167 1.11 -8.42 5.30
CA ILE A 167 2.46 -8.66 5.86
C ILE A 167 2.81 -10.15 5.88
N GLU A 168 1.84 -11.01 6.22
CA GLU A 168 2.02 -12.47 6.22
C GLU A 168 2.02 -13.06 4.80
N ASN A 169 1.82 -12.23 3.76
CA ASN A 169 1.69 -12.66 2.37
C ASN A 169 0.65 -13.80 2.24
N ARG A 170 -0.49 -13.64 2.92
CA ARG A 170 -1.52 -14.67 3.09
C ARG A 170 -2.81 -14.25 2.40
N SER A 171 -3.35 -15.11 1.54
CA SER A 171 -4.69 -14.90 0.98
C SER A 171 -5.78 -15.14 2.03
N VAL A 172 -6.87 -14.38 1.92
CA VAL A 172 -8.12 -14.58 2.66
C VAL A 172 -8.84 -15.81 2.12
N TYR A 173 -9.12 -16.79 2.99
CA TYR A 173 -9.93 -17.96 2.71
C TYR A 173 -11.35 -17.80 3.27
N ILE A 174 -12.24 -18.74 2.95
CA ILE A 174 -13.66 -18.69 3.35
C ILE A 174 -13.82 -18.55 4.86
N ASP A 175 -12.96 -19.23 5.63
CA ASP A 175 -12.99 -19.22 7.10
C ASP A 175 -12.64 -17.84 7.68
N ASP A 176 -11.80 -17.06 6.99
CA ASP A 176 -11.41 -15.70 7.40
C ASP A 176 -12.53 -14.66 7.15
N ILE A 177 -13.40 -14.90 6.16
CA ILE A 177 -14.39 -13.92 5.72
C ILE A 177 -15.40 -13.60 6.83
N GLY A 178 -15.82 -14.62 7.59
CA GLY A 178 -16.78 -14.44 8.68
C GLY A 178 -16.24 -13.53 9.78
N GLU A 179 -14.96 -13.70 10.13
CA GLU A 179 -14.28 -12.88 11.12
C GLU A 179 -14.08 -11.45 10.62
N LEU A 180 -13.58 -11.27 9.40
CA LEU A 180 -13.43 -9.94 8.78
C LEU A 180 -14.76 -9.18 8.72
N LEU A 181 -15.85 -9.86 8.34
CA LEU A 181 -17.19 -9.25 8.29
C LEU A 181 -17.67 -8.84 9.67
N ASN A 182 -17.45 -9.67 10.69
CA ASN A 182 -17.81 -9.36 12.06
C ASN A 182 -17.05 -8.11 12.57
N ILE A 183 -15.73 -8.07 12.38
CA ILE A 183 -14.90 -6.90 12.77
C ILE A 183 -15.35 -5.65 12.03
N TYR A 184 -15.57 -5.74 10.72
CA TYR A 184 -16.04 -4.63 9.89
C TYR A 184 -17.39 -4.08 10.39
N THR A 185 -18.35 -4.97 10.67
CA THR A 185 -19.69 -4.60 11.14
C THR A 185 -19.62 -3.90 12.49
N GLN A 186 -18.83 -4.44 13.42
CA GLN A 186 -18.66 -3.84 14.75
C GLN A 186 -18.04 -2.44 14.67
N GLN A 187 -17.04 -2.24 13.80
CA GLN A 187 -16.34 -0.97 13.68
C GLN A 187 -17.14 0.09 12.91
N PHE A 188 -17.81 -0.28 11.81
CA PHE A 188 -18.36 0.69 10.86
C PHE A 188 -19.87 0.70 10.74
N GLN A 189 -20.58 -0.34 11.17
CA GLN A 189 -22.03 -0.43 11.01
C GLN A 189 -22.80 -0.16 12.31
N ILE A 190 -22.29 -0.58 13.47
CA ILE A 190 -22.98 -0.37 14.76
C ILE A 190 -23.00 1.12 15.17
N HIS A 191 -22.06 1.93 14.70
CA HIS A 191 -21.98 3.36 15.02
C HIS A 191 -22.81 4.29 14.12
N ASN A 192 -23.59 3.74 13.18
CA ASN A 192 -24.47 4.49 12.26
C ASN A 192 -25.97 4.19 12.48
N SER A 193 -26.33 3.58 13.61
CA SER A 193 -27.72 3.23 14.00
C SER A 193 -28.13 3.86 15.31
#